data_AF-A0A1X0HZU9-F1
#
_entry.id   AF-A0A1X0HZU9-F1
#
_cell.length_a   1.000
_cell.length_b   1.000
_cell.length_c   1.000
_cell.angle_alpha   90.00
_cell.angle_beta   90.00
_cell.angle_gamma   90.00
#
_symmetry.space_group_name_H-M   'P 1'
#
loop_
_entity.id
_entity.type
_entity.pdbx_description
1 polymer ?
#
loop_
_entity_poly.entity_id
_entity_poly.type
_entity_poly.pdbx_seq_one_letter_code
_entity_poly.pdbx_strand_id
1 'polypeptide(L)'
;HKTIEMDADMNDDEREVQIRLDAEQYIPFPLDEVSLDFEVLPDRLPNPNRVNVLLVATRTENVETRVEVLELVDLTPKLADVESYAVERAFS
;
A
#
# COMPACT_ATOMS: atom_id res chain seq x y z
N HIS A 1 -4.56 -0.68 -6.80
CA HIS A 1 -4.16 0.52 -6.07
C HIS A 1 -5.28 1.55 -6.16
N LYS A 2 -5.33 2.52 -5.25
CA LYS A 2 -6.28 3.64 -5.26
C LYS A 2 -5.61 4.88 -4.67
N THR A 3 -5.83 6.05 -5.25
CA THR A 3 -5.37 7.32 -4.66
C THR A 3 -6.50 7.93 -3.83
N ILE A 4 -6.19 8.36 -2.61
CA ILE A 4 -7.10 9.06 -1.70
C ILE A 4 -6.48 10.39 -1.24
N GLU A 5 -7.30 11.35 -0.84
CA GLU A 5 -6.83 12.60 -0.27
C GLU A 5 -6.91 12.56 1.26
N MET A 6 -5.81 12.93 1.93
CA MET A 6 -5.70 13.01 3.40
C MET A 6 -5.15 14.36 3.83
N ASP A 7 -5.25 14.67 5.12
CA ASP A 7 -4.69 15.91 5.67
C ASP A 7 -3.16 15.86 5.68
N ALA A 8 -2.54 16.96 5.25
CA ALA A 8 -1.09 17.05 5.06
C ALA A 8 -0.31 16.96 6.39
N ASP A 9 -0.91 17.44 7.48
CA ASP A 9 -0.28 17.53 8.80
C ASP A 9 -0.22 16.18 9.54
N MET A 10 -0.89 15.13 9.02
CA MET A 10 -0.85 13.81 9.63
C MET A 10 0.53 13.16 9.44
N ASN A 11 1.06 12.55 10.50
CA ASN A 11 2.21 11.67 10.40
C ASN A 11 1.81 10.28 9.87
N ASP A 12 2.78 9.41 9.61
CA ASP A 12 2.52 8.11 8.99
C ASP A 12 1.71 7.17 9.90
N ASP A 13 1.93 7.19 11.23
CA ASP A 13 1.13 6.39 12.18
C ASP A 13 -0.33 6.87 12.20
N GLU A 14 -0.55 8.18 12.19
CA GLU A 14 -1.89 8.79 12.13
C GLU A 14 -2.59 8.43 10.83
N ARG A 15 -1.86 8.49 9.70
CA ARG A 15 -2.39 8.07 8.40
C ARG A 15 -2.76 6.60 8.42
N GLU A 16 -1.91 5.73 8.95
CA GLU A 16 -2.16 4.30 9.01
C GLU A 16 -3.45 3.99 9.78
N VAL A 17 -3.62 4.60 10.96
CA VAL A 17 -4.83 4.44 11.77
C VAL A 17 -6.07 4.88 10.99
N GLN A 18 -6.02 6.06 10.38
CA GLN A 18 -7.15 6.60 9.61
C GLN A 18 -7.46 5.74 8.38
N ILE A 19 -6.44 5.33 7.64
CA ILE A 19 -6.58 4.45 6.48
C ILE A 19 -7.23 3.13 6.91
N ARG A 20 -6.79 2.52 8.00
CA ARG A 20 -7.38 1.27 8.51
C ARG A 20 -8.85 1.44 8.91
N LEU A 21 -9.23 2.57 9.49
CA LEU A 21 -10.63 2.87 9.84
C LEU A 21 -11.50 3.05 8.58
N ASP A 22 -10.97 3.71 7.55
CA ASP A 22 -11.71 3.97 6.31
C ASP A 22 -11.59 2.82 5.29
N ALA A 23 -10.67 1.86 5.50
CA ALA A 23 -10.33 0.83 4.53
C ALA A 23 -11.50 -0.12 4.20
N GLU A 24 -12.46 -0.29 5.11
CA GLU A 24 -13.70 -1.05 4.83
C GLU A 24 -14.49 -0.47 3.64
N GLN A 25 -14.35 0.84 3.37
CA GLN A 25 -15.02 1.50 2.25
C GLN A 25 -14.33 1.22 0.90
N TYR A 26 -13.09 0.75 0.94
CA TYR A 26 -12.22 0.65 -0.24
C TYR A 26 -11.84 -0.80 -0.57
N ILE A 27 -11.86 -1.68 0.42
CA ILE A 27 -11.39 -3.05 0.33
C ILE A 27 -12.59 -3.99 0.45
N PRO A 28 -12.88 -4.82 -0.56
CA PRO A 28 -14.05 -5.70 -0.55
C PRO A 28 -13.88 -6.94 0.35
N PHE A 29 -12.82 -6.99 1.15
CA PHE A 29 -12.41 -8.13 1.97
C PHE A 29 -12.16 -7.69 3.41
N PRO A 30 -12.27 -8.60 4.37
CA PRO A 30 -11.91 -8.32 5.76
C PRO A 30 -10.47 -7.82 5.88
N LEU A 31 -10.24 -6.81 6.73
CA LEU A 31 -8.91 -6.19 6.90
C LEU A 31 -7.88 -7.16 7.50
N ASP A 32 -8.32 -8.18 8.22
CA ASP A 32 -7.49 -9.25 8.76
C ASP A 32 -6.96 -10.21 7.68
N GLU A 33 -7.59 -10.27 6.50
CA GLU A 33 -7.14 -11.07 5.36
C GLU A 33 -6.30 -10.29 4.34
N VAL A 34 -5.96 -9.04 4.64
CA VAL A 34 -5.38 -8.10 3.65
C VAL A 34 -4.08 -7.49 4.15
N SER A 35 -3.07 -7.54 3.28
CA SER A 35 -1.84 -6.77 3.42
C SER A 35 -2.03 -5.41 2.77
N LEU A 36 -1.81 -4.36 3.54
CA LEU A 36 -2.04 -2.96 3.16
C LEU A 36 -0.76 -2.17 3.33
N ASP A 37 -0.46 -1.35 2.34
CA ASP A 37 0.64 -0.39 2.37
C ASP A 37 0.21 0.93 1.72
N PHE A 38 0.86 2.03 2.08
CA PHE A 38 0.55 3.35 1.56
C PHE A 38 1.78 4.22 1.33
N GLU A 39 1.67 5.14 0.37
CA GLU A 39 2.73 6.10 0.07
C GLU A 39 2.14 7.49 -0.18
N VAL A 40 2.74 8.52 0.42
CA VAL A 40 2.36 9.91 0.13
C VAL A 40 2.95 10.32 -1.20
N LEU A 41 2.08 10.70 -2.14
CA LEU A 41 2.51 11.17 -3.45
C LEU A 41 3.03 12.61 -3.36
N PRO A 42 4.11 12.94 -4.10
CA PRO A 42 4.71 14.28 -4.08
C PRO A 42 3.88 15.35 -4.82
N ASP A 43 2.72 14.98 -5.36
CA ASP A 43 1.86 15.85 -6.15
C ASP A 43 1.32 17.02 -5.32
N ARG A 44 1.40 18.23 -5.88
CA ARG A 44 0.82 19.43 -5.26
C ARG A 44 -0.66 19.53 -5.56
N LEU A 45 -1.48 19.31 -4.54
CA LEU A 45 -2.92 19.56 -4.61
C LEU A 45 -3.23 21.06 -4.62
N PRO A 46 -4.36 21.49 -5.24
CA PRO A 46 -4.82 22.88 -5.17
C PRO A 46 -5.02 23.38 -3.74
N ASN A 47 -5.40 22.48 -2.83
CA ASN A 47 -5.46 22.74 -1.40
C ASN A 47 -4.13 22.31 -0.75
N PRO A 48 -3.32 23.25 -0.21
CA PRO A 48 -2.03 22.92 0.39
C PRO A 48 -2.13 22.12 1.70
N ASN A 49 -3.32 22.07 2.32
CA ASN A 49 -3.53 21.32 3.55
C ASN A 49 -3.86 19.84 3.29
N ARG A 50 -3.82 19.40 2.03
CA ARG A 50 -4.17 18.05 1.61
C ARG A 50 -3.02 17.44 0.82
N VAL A 51 -2.86 16.14 0.96
CA VAL A 51 -1.91 15.33 0.20
C VAL A 51 -2.62 14.15 -0.46
N ASN A 52 -2.12 13.74 -1.62
CA ASN A 52 -2.52 12.48 -2.23
C ASN A 52 -1.76 11.34 -1.56
N VAL A 53 -2.49 10.30 -1.18
CA VAL A 53 -1.92 9.06 -0.66
C VAL A 53 -2.32 7.93 -1.58
N LEU A 54 -1.32 7.20 -2.08
CA LEU A 54 -1.51 5.99 -2.85
C LEU A 54 -1.67 4.82 -1.90
N LEU A 55 -2.84 4.17 -1.97
CA LEU A 55 -3.15 2.97 -1.21
C LEU A 55 -2.97 1.72 -2.09
N VAL A 56 -2.26 0.74 -1.56
CA VAL A 56 -2.11 -0.59 -2.15
C VAL A 56 -2.60 -1.63 -1.15
N ALA A 57 -3.45 -2.54 -1.62
CA ALA A 57 -3.99 -3.62 -0.81
C ALA A 57 -4.04 -4.90 -1.66
N THR A 58 -3.68 -6.02 -1.04
CA THR A 58 -3.77 -7.36 -1.63
C THR A 58 -4.11 -8.37 -0.55
N ARG A 59 -4.70 -9.51 -0.91
CA ARG A 59 -4.90 -10.60 0.05
C ARG A 59 -3.55 -11.04 0.63
N THR A 60 -3.48 -11.22 1.95
CA THR A 60 -2.25 -11.63 2.63
C THR A 60 -1.73 -12.98 2.10
N GLU A 61 -2.64 -13.91 1.78
CA GLU A 61 -2.31 -15.19 1.13
C GLU A 61 -1.47 -15.03 -0.14
N ASN A 62 -1.69 -13.96 -0.92
CA ASN A 62 -0.87 -13.70 -2.10
C ASN A 62 0.59 -13.45 -1.71
N VAL A 63 0.83 -12.65 -0.67
CA VAL A 63 2.18 -12.34 -0.20
C VAL A 63 2.80 -13.59 0.42
N GLU A 64 2.07 -14.26 1.32
CA GLU A 64 2.53 -15.45 2.05
C GLU A 64 2.95 -16.59 1.12
N THR A 65 2.12 -16.94 0.14
CA THR A 65 2.44 -18.01 -0.83
C THR A 65 3.79 -17.76 -1.53
N ARG A 66 4.11 -16.49 -1.82
CA ARG A 66 5.35 -16.11 -2.50
C ARG A 66 6.54 -16.11 -1.54
N VAL A 67 6.31 -15.71 -0.29
CA VAL A 67 7.31 -15.79 0.79
C VAL A 67 7.68 -17.24 1.05
N GLU A 68 6.71 -18.13 1.23
CA GLU A 68 6.92 -19.56 1.48
C GLU A 68 7.79 -20.21 0.40
N VAL A 69 7.53 -19.93 -0.88
CA VAL A 69 8.33 -20.47 -1.99
C VAL A 69 9.79 -20.02 -1.94
N LEU A 70 10.04 -18.78 -1.52
CA LEU A 70 11.40 -18.24 -1.38
C LEU A 70 12.12 -18.84 -0.17
N GLU A 71 11.41 -19.03 0.94
CA GLU A 71 11.96 -19.66 2.14
C GLU A 71 12.34 -21.13 1.91
N LEU A 72 11.59 -21.87 1.07
CA LEU A 72 11.93 -23.25 0.69
C LEU A 72 13.29 -23.39 -0.02
N VAL A 73 13.82 -22.29 -0.57
CA VAL A 73 15.13 -22.24 -1.23
C VAL A 73 16.15 -21.40 -0.45
N ASP A 74 15.94 -21.25 0.87
CA ASP A 74 16.79 -20.47 1.78
C ASP A 74 16.97 -19.00 1.39
N LEU A 75 15.98 -18.41 0.70
CA LEU A 75 15.96 -16.98 0.38
C LEU A 75 15.03 -16.24 1.34
N THR A 76 15.48 -15.08 1.83
CA THR A 76 14.66 -14.19 2.66
C THR A 76 14.10 -13.05 1.79
N PRO A 77 12.79 -13.03 1.52
CA PRO A 77 12.17 -11.91 0.80
C PRO A 77 12.32 -10.62 1.60
N LYS A 78 12.75 -9.54 0.94
CA LYS A 78 12.90 -8.21 1.55
C LYS A 78 11.80 -7.23 1.15
N LEU A 79 11.26 -7.38 -0.05
CA LEU A 79 10.25 -6.49 -0.61
C LEU A 79 9.31 -7.31 -1.49
N ALA A 80 8.01 -7.10 -1.32
CA ALA A 80 6.98 -7.56 -2.24
C ALA A 80 6.46 -6.33 -2.99
N ASP A 81 6.35 -6.44 -4.31
CA ASP A 81 6.06 -5.31 -5.19
C ASP A 81 4.83 -5.57 -6.06
N VAL A 82 4.25 -4.50 -6.58
CA VAL A 82 3.12 -4.59 -7.51
C VAL A 82 3.65 -4.63 -8.93
N GLU A 83 3.16 -5.57 -9.73
CA GLU A 83 3.60 -5.80 -11.11
C GLU A 83 3.64 -4.53 -11.96
N SER A 84 2.61 -3.68 -11.89
CA SER A 84 2.54 -2.45 -12.66
C SER A 84 3.69 -1.48 -12.33
N TYR A 85 4.03 -1.33 -11.05
CA TYR A 85 5.11 -0.45 -10.61
C TYR A 85 6.49 -1.04 -10.90
N ALA A 86 6.62 -2.37 -10.79
CA ALA A 86 7.85 -3.06 -11.18
C ALA A 86 8.15 -2.87 -12.68
N VAL A 87 7.10 -2.96 -13.51
CA VAL A 87 7.19 -2.70 -14.95
C VAL A 87 7.52 -1.24 -15.22
N GLU A 88 6.82 -0.29 -14.60
CA GLU A 88 7.07 1.15 -14.77
C GLU A 88 8.53 1.51 -14.46
N ARG A 89 9.08 1.03 -13.33
CA ARG A 89 10.49 1.22 -12.96
C ARG A 89 11.47 0.57 -13.94
N ALA A 90 11.08 -0.50 -14.62
CA ALA A 90 11.93 -1.14 -15.62
C ALA A 90 12.01 -0.34 -16.93
N PHE A 91 11.02 0.53 -17.20
CA PHE A 91 10.93 1.34 -18.42
C PHE A 91 11.26 2.83 -18.21
N SER A 92 11.46 3.30 -16.98
CA SER A 92 11.91 4.66 -16.63
C SER A 92 13.42 4.80 -16.71
#